data_AF-A0A6V8DIR8-F1
#
_entry.id   AF-A0A6V8DIR8-F1
#
_cell.length_a   1.000
_cell.length_b   1.000
_cell.length_c   1.000
_cell.angle_alpha   90.00
_cell.angle_beta   90.00
_cell.angle_gamma   90.00
#
_symmetry.space_group_name_H-M   'P 1'
#
loop_
_entity.id
_entity.type
_entity.pdbx_description
1 polymer ?
#
loop_
_entity_poly.entity_id
_entity_poly.type
_entity_poly.pdbx_seq_one_letter_code
_entity_poly.pdbx_strand_id
1 'polypeptide(L)'
;MSRREARALIWEGCEALIRELIKASFQAATLPHPPLELPDFPAIQPETSEKLTDQAVGIFLNDRAGFNHRLSSIVDDRTPDYVRRNIDPEKLREKWTSENSEMISEALIFKMSSDWLSSALDERSPDTDRWYLGVSLLIGLSLNGSNVAREEGFHLLTSISMARPPRIQTPKSSGPHHLAWNPDNETHPDEVPHPSGVLAASIILDTLSGNQVSNSQILPYWLESLTVSRKLSMHLNVPNRLMTLLNQRDYTNSKMAVKSAIQLISEYPQESHDLLTLASKHHDSETRRELASSLQRISSDDTQLALRLMEGLLQDEDSDTRVLATTFLSSLVRYDIPTFSVKASEVLQRGDERMTQRIVDSAMREYLSINPMDEDSLLSYAWISSGESSKSRLVGLVMQQLEVTEEGFKRSCRRIFQSSNEEYYDLKKRILRRDASLEYLMPS
;
A
#
# COMPACT_ATOMS: atom_id res chain seq x y z
N MET A 1 15.77 43.05 8.70
CA MET A 1 16.23 41.83 9.42
C MET A 1 17.18 41.11 8.49
N SER A 2 18.46 40.94 8.88
CA SER A 2 19.43 40.25 8.04
C SER A 2 18.99 38.80 7.87
N ARG A 3 18.88 38.36 6.62
CA ARG A 3 18.55 36.97 6.28
C ARG A 3 19.64 36.08 6.89
N ARG A 4 19.30 35.26 7.89
CA ARG A 4 20.24 34.26 8.43
C ARG A 4 20.59 33.29 7.31
N GLU A 5 21.87 32.92 7.20
CA GLU A 5 22.33 31.92 6.22
C GLU A 5 21.61 30.58 6.47
N ALA A 6 21.12 29.93 5.41
CA ALA A 6 20.29 28.72 5.52
C ALA A 6 21.00 27.62 6.31
N ARG A 7 22.32 27.52 6.12
CA ARG A 7 23.20 26.59 6.81
C ARG A 7 23.22 26.77 8.32
N ALA A 8 23.24 28.01 8.81
CA ALA A 8 23.25 28.28 10.25
C ALA A 8 21.91 27.89 10.89
N LEU A 9 20.81 28.17 10.19
CA LEU A 9 19.46 27.75 10.61
C LEU A 9 19.35 26.23 10.72
N ILE A 10 19.81 25.50 9.70
CA ILE A 10 19.79 24.02 9.72
C ILE A 10 20.69 23.46 10.81
N TRP A 11 21.86 24.07 11.04
CA TRP A 11 22.76 23.64 12.11
C TRP A 11 22.11 23.77 13.50
N GLU A 12 21.53 24.93 13.80
CA GLU A 12 20.79 25.17 15.07
C GLU A 12 19.58 24.22 15.18
N GLY A 13 18.84 24.03 14.08
CA GLY A 13 17.70 23.11 14.03
C GLY A 13 18.09 21.65 14.29
N CYS A 14 19.21 21.18 13.72
CA CYS A 14 19.73 19.84 13.97
C CYS A 14 20.11 19.64 15.45
N GLU A 15 20.78 20.61 16.08
CA GLU A 15 21.11 20.51 17.52
C GLU A 15 19.84 20.38 18.37
N ALA A 16 18.83 21.23 18.11
CA ALA A 16 17.57 21.19 18.83
C ALA A 16 16.84 19.84 18.64
N LEU A 17 16.77 19.37 17.40
CA LEU A 17 16.14 18.08 17.07
C LEU A 17 16.85 16.90 17.74
N ILE A 18 18.18 16.85 17.77
CA ILE A 18 18.91 15.76 18.45
C ILE A 18 18.45 15.64 19.91
N ARG A 19 18.35 16.76 20.62
CA ARG A 19 17.92 16.80 22.02
C ARG A 19 16.49 16.32 22.19
N GLU A 20 15.59 16.76 21.32
CA GLU A 20 14.18 16.38 21.34
C GLU A 20 13.99 14.88 21.08
N LEU A 21 14.60 14.37 20.00
CA LEU A 21 14.42 13.01 19.51
C LEU A 21 14.98 11.97 20.49
N ILE A 22 16.18 12.23 21.05
CA ILE A 22 16.76 11.34 22.07
C ILE A 22 15.87 11.30 23.30
N LYS A 23 15.41 12.46 23.79
CA LYS A 23 14.51 12.52 24.94
C LYS A 23 13.20 11.78 24.69
N ALA A 24 12.60 11.95 23.51
CA ALA A 24 11.38 11.25 23.13
C ALA A 24 11.58 9.72 23.11
N SER A 25 12.70 9.25 22.55
CA SER A 25 13.01 7.81 22.50
C SER A 25 13.12 7.17 23.89
N PHE A 26 13.80 7.84 24.84
CA PHE A 26 13.94 7.38 26.23
C PHE A 26 12.61 7.35 27.00
N GLN A 27 11.72 8.30 26.70
CA GLN A 27 10.41 8.37 27.36
C GLN A 27 9.46 7.30 26.85
N ALA A 28 9.63 6.83 25.61
CA ALA A 28 8.75 5.86 24.99
C ALA A 28 9.01 4.43 25.50
N ALA A 29 10.26 3.98 25.51
CA ALA A 29 10.64 2.64 25.95
C ALA A 29 12.13 2.56 26.32
N THR A 30 12.53 1.44 26.92
CA THR A 30 13.94 1.09 27.08
C THR A 30 14.60 0.89 25.72
N LEU A 31 15.73 1.56 25.48
CA LEU A 31 16.47 1.38 24.24
C LEU A 31 16.93 -0.08 24.08
N PRO A 32 16.82 -0.66 22.87
CA PRO A 32 17.23 -2.03 22.61
C PRO A 32 18.74 -2.21 22.80
N HIS A 33 19.16 -3.41 23.20
CA HIS A 33 20.58 -3.78 23.22
C HIS A 33 21.14 -3.92 21.79
N PRO A 34 22.44 -3.63 21.57
CA PRO A 34 23.06 -3.81 20.27
C PRO A 34 23.08 -5.29 19.88
N PRO A 35 22.90 -5.61 18.59
CA PRO A 35 22.96 -6.98 18.14
C PRO A 35 24.39 -7.54 18.09
N LEU A 36 25.39 -6.68 17.98
CA LEU A 36 26.80 -7.01 17.97
C LEU A 36 27.50 -6.34 19.15
N GLU A 37 28.31 -7.10 19.87
CA GLU A 37 29.14 -6.61 20.96
C GLU A 37 30.46 -7.39 21.01
N LEU A 38 31.49 -6.78 21.58
CA LEU A 38 32.76 -7.46 21.85
C LEU A 38 32.69 -8.06 23.26
N PRO A 39 33.07 -9.34 23.46
CA PRO A 39 33.03 -9.97 24.79
C PRO A 39 33.78 -9.21 25.88
N ASP A 40 34.89 -8.56 25.51
CA ASP A 40 35.74 -7.80 26.43
C ASP A 40 35.23 -6.37 26.69
N PHE A 41 34.29 -5.88 25.87
CA PHE A 41 33.72 -4.54 25.94
C PHE A 41 32.18 -4.63 25.80
N PRO A 42 31.48 -5.11 26.85
CA PRO A 42 30.04 -5.28 26.79
C PRO A 42 29.33 -3.94 26.65
N ALA A 43 28.16 -3.96 26.00
CA ALA A 43 27.39 -2.75 25.79
C ALA A 43 26.90 -2.14 27.11
N ILE A 44 27.26 -0.88 27.36
CA ILE A 44 26.81 -0.15 28.55
C ILE A 44 25.57 0.66 28.17
N GLN A 45 24.41 0.27 28.68
CA GLN A 45 23.17 1.01 28.43
C GLN A 45 23.23 2.40 29.07
N PRO A 46 22.80 3.48 28.38
CA PRO A 46 22.85 4.81 28.96
C PRO A 46 21.83 4.96 30.09
N GLU A 47 22.28 5.48 31.23
CA GLU A 47 21.45 5.62 32.44
C GLU A 47 20.38 6.72 32.32
N THR A 48 20.69 7.81 31.61
CA THR A 48 19.81 8.96 31.47
C THR A 48 19.83 9.51 30.05
N SER A 49 18.71 10.07 29.61
CA SER A 49 18.61 10.73 28.31
C SER A 49 19.56 11.92 28.18
N GLU A 50 19.85 12.61 29.29
CA GLU A 50 20.74 13.78 29.33
C GLU A 50 22.18 13.41 28.95
N LYS A 51 22.72 12.33 29.53
CA LYS A 51 24.07 11.85 29.19
C LYS A 51 24.18 11.51 27.70
N LEU A 52 23.22 10.77 27.16
CA LEU A 52 23.23 10.41 25.73
C LEU A 52 23.04 11.64 24.82
N THR A 53 22.21 12.59 25.25
CA THR A 53 22.00 13.85 24.53
C THR A 53 23.27 14.68 24.46
N ASP A 54 23.98 14.84 25.58
CA ASP A 54 25.22 15.62 25.62
C ASP A 54 26.32 14.97 24.79
N GLN A 55 26.39 13.63 24.78
CA GLN A 55 27.28 12.88 23.89
C GLN A 55 26.93 13.13 22.41
N ALA A 56 25.66 12.97 22.04
CA ALA A 56 25.19 13.15 20.66
C ALA A 56 25.44 14.57 20.16
N VAL A 57 25.08 15.58 20.96
CA VAL A 57 25.29 16.98 20.63
C VAL A 57 26.79 17.30 20.59
N GLY A 58 27.59 16.80 21.53
CA GLY A 58 29.03 17.00 21.53
C GLY A 58 29.71 16.45 20.26
N ILE A 59 29.32 15.25 19.82
CA ILE A 59 29.81 14.66 18.56
C ILE A 59 29.35 15.51 17.38
N PHE A 60 28.07 15.88 17.32
CA PHE A 60 27.51 16.71 16.24
C PHE A 60 28.23 18.06 16.12
N LEU A 61 28.46 18.74 17.25
CA LEU A 61 29.09 20.06 17.28
C LEU A 61 30.56 20.02 16.79
N ASN A 62 31.24 18.90 17.05
CA ASN A 62 32.62 18.68 16.61
C ASN A 62 32.72 18.20 15.14
N ASP A 63 31.67 17.57 14.59
CA ASP A 63 31.64 17.05 13.20
C ASP A 63 31.15 18.09 12.17
N ARG A 64 31.82 19.25 12.13
CA ARG A 64 31.51 20.31 11.14
C ARG A 64 31.67 19.83 9.69
N ALA A 65 32.65 18.96 9.42
CA ALA A 65 32.92 18.45 8.09
C ALA A 65 31.83 17.47 7.62
N GLY A 66 31.46 16.50 8.46
CA GLY A 66 30.40 15.55 8.14
C GLY A 66 29.05 16.22 7.97
N PHE A 67 28.71 17.23 8.78
CA PHE A 67 27.51 18.04 8.56
C PHE A 67 27.49 18.68 7.17
N ASN A 68 28.59 19.31 6.73
CA ASN A 68 28.64 19.96 5.41
C ASN A 68 28.48 18.95 4.29
N HIS A 69 29.10 17.78 4.44
CA HIS A 69 29.00 16.71 3.46
C HIS A 69 27.56 16.19 3.34
N ARG A 70 26.91 15.88 4.46
CA ARG A 70 25.50 15.43 4.49
C ARG A 70 24.57 16.51 3.94
N LEU A 71 24.75 17.77 4.34
CA LEU A 71 23.95 18.89 3.87
C LEU A 71 24.08 19.06 2.35
N SER A 72 25.30 19.05 1.80
CA SER A 72 25.50 19.15 0.35
C SER A 72 24.78 18.03 -0.38
N SER A 73 25.00 16.78 0.05
CA SER A 73 24.35 15.61 -0.56
C SER A 73 22.82 15.71 -0.51
N ILE A 74 22.23 16.06 0.65
CA ILE A 74 20.77 16.19 0.77
C ILE A 74 20.22 17.28 -0.14
N VAL A 75 20.88 18.44 -0.19
CA VAL A 75 20.42 19.54 -1.03
C VAL A 75 20.60 19.18 -2.51
N ASP A 76 21.70 18.53 -2.89
CA ASP A 76 21.89 18.05 -4.26
C ASP A 76 20.79 17.05 -4.66
N ASP A 77 20.45 16.10 -3.79
CA ASP A 77 19.45 15.06 -4.03
C ASP A 77 18.01 15.63 -4.11
N ARG A 78 17.64 16.52 -3.17
CA ARG A 78 16.25 16.96 -2.97
C ARG A 78 15.86 18.26 -3.66
N THR A 79 16.83 19.01 -4.21
CA THR A 79 16.52 20.28 -4.89
C THR A 79 15.63 20.04 -6.13
N PRO A 80 14.46 20.68 -6.24
CA PRO A 80 13.56 20.52 -7.38
C PRO A 80 14.14 21.04 -8.70
N ASP A 81 13.67 20.48 -9.82
CA ASP A 81 14.13 20.86 -11.16
C ASP A 81 13.90 22.34 -11.51
N TYR A 82 12.83 22.96 -11.03
CA TYR A 82 12.57 24.39 -11.26
C TYR A 82 13.61 25.29 -10.59
N VAL A 83 14.23 24.83 -9.50
CA VAL A 83 15.33 25.53 -8.83
C VAL A 83 16.61 25.35 -9.63
N ARG A 84 16.91 24.11 -10.04
CA ARG A 84 18.11 23.79 -10.83
C ARG A 84 18.16 24.51 -12.17
N ARG A 85 17.01 24.70 -12.83
CA ARG A 85 16.89 25.33 -14.15
C ARG A 85 16.68 26.85 -14.10
N ASN A 86 16.80 27.47 -12.93
CA ASN A 86 16.63 28.91 -12.80
C ASN A 86 17.80 29.68 -13.46
N ILE A 87 17.56 30.96 -13.77
CA ILE A 87 18.58 31.89 -14.28
C ILE A 87 19.69 32.10 -13.23
N ASP A 88 19.32 32.14 -11.94
CA ASP A 88 20.25 32.22 -10.81
C ASP A 88 20.01 31.03 -9.86
N PRO A 89 20.56 29.85 -10.20
CA PRO A 89 20.28 28.61 -9.47
C PRO A 89 20.86 28.64 -8.06
N GLU A 90 22.00 29.30 -7.83
CA GLU A 90 22.64 29.37 -6.51
C GLU A 90 21.79 30.16 -5.51
N LYS A 91 21.35 31.36 -5.91
CA LYS A 91 20.51 32.19 -5.04
C LYS A 91 19.16 31.55 -4.74
N LEU A 92 18.56 30.90 -5.73
CA LEU A 92 17.28 30.21 -5.53
C LEU A 92 17.45 28.95 -4.70
N ARG A 93 18.57 28.22 -4.85
CA ARG A 93 18.92 27.07 -4.01
C ARG A 93 19.11 27.48 -2.55
N GLU A 94 19.80 28.57 -2.27
CA GLU A 94 19.96 29.10 -0.90
C GLU A 94 18.61 29.48 -0.30
N LYS A 95 17.76 30.16 -1.09
CA LYS A 95 16.38 30.50 -0.69
C LYS A 95 15.56 29.24 -0.37
N TRP A 96 15.55 28.26 -1.26
CA TRP A 96 14.82 27.00 -1.07
C TRP A 96 15.33 26.23 0.14
N THR A 97 16.65 26.16 0.33
CA THR A 97 17.29 25.51 1.48
C THR A 97 16.86 26.16 2.80
N SER A 98 16.76 27.49 2.84
CA SER A 98 16.27 28.20 4.03
C SER A 98 14.78 27.93 4.29
N GLU A 99 13.95 27.91 3.25
CA GLU A 99 12.50 27.67 3.34
C GLU A 99 12.17 26.22 3.75
N ASN A 100 13.06 25.26 3.47
CA ASN A 100 12.87 23.84 3.77
C ASN A 100 13.79 23.35 4.89
N SER A 101 14.24 24.24 5.77
CA SER A 101 15.24 23.94 6.81
C SER A 101 14.83 22.82 7.76
N GLU A 102 13.56 22.73 8.16
CA GLU A 102 13.05 21.64 9.02
C GLU A 102 13.17 20.27 8.34
N MET A 103 12.65 20.13 7.12
CA MET A 103 12.73 18.90 6.33
C MET A 103 14.18 18.47 6.07
N ILE A 104 15.07 19.43 5.79
CA ILE A 104 16.50 19.15 5.58
C ILE A 104 17.17 18.74 6.90
N SER A 105 16.78 19.34 8.02
CA SER A 105 17.31 18.97 9.34
C SER A 105 16.93 17.54 9.70
N GLU A 106 15.66 17.13 9.51
CA GLU A 106 15.25 15.74 9.71
C GLU A 106 16.04 14.76 8.83
N ALA A 107 16.21 15.08 7.54
CA ALA A 107 16.99 14.25 6.62
C ALA A 107 18.46 14.13 7.03
N LEU A 108 19.04 15.19 7.60
CA LEU A 108 20.41 15.20 8.09
C LEU A 108 20.56 14.33 9.34
N ILE A 109 19.64 14.46 10.30
CA ILE A 109 19.62 13.61 11.49
C ILE A 109 19.41 12.14 11.11
N PHE A 110 18.57 11.85 10.11
CA PHE A 110 18.38 10.49 9.59
C PHE A 110 19.68 9.93 8.98
N LYS A 111 20.36 10.69 8.09
CA LYS A 111 21.67 10.27 7.55
C LYS A 111 22.71 10.05 8.66
N MET A 112 22.73 10.92 9.67
CA MET A 112 23.63 10.78 10.81
C MET A 112 23.33 9.52 11.66
N SER A 113 22.04 9.23 11.90
CA SER A 113 21.61 7.98 12.56
C SER A 113 22.05 6.76 11.74
N SER A 114 21.90 6.79 10.42
CA SER A 114 22.38 5.73 9.52
C SER A 114 23.89 5.53 9.60
N ASP A 115 24.68 6.60 9.64
CA ASP A 115 26.14 6.52 9.76
C ASP A 115 26.54 5.90 11.10
N TRP A 116 25.89 6.28 12.19
CA TRP A 116 26.17 5.73 13.53
C TRP A 116 25.77 4.26 13.63
N LEU A 117 24.62 3.88 13.06
CA LEU A 117 24.22 2.48 12.95
C LEU A 117 25.14 1.67 12.03
N SER A 118 25.74 2.30 11.01
CA SER A 118 26.73 1.64 10.16
C SER A 118 27.98 1.25 10.93
N SER A 119 28.50 2.14 11.77
CA SER A 119 29.62 1.83 12.67
C SER A 119 29.24 0.82 13.76
N ALA A 120 28.03 0.96 14.32
CA ALA A 120 27.54 0.07 15.38
C ALA A 120 27.38 -1.38 14.90
N LEU A 121 27.03 -1.57 13.64
CA LEU A 121 26.77 -2.88 13.03
C LEU A 121 27.96 -3.42 12.24
N ASP A 122 29.16 -2.85 12.38
CA ASP A 122 30.38 -3.41 11.78
C ASP A 122 30.77 -4.71 12.50
N GLU A 123 30.65 -5.84 11.81
CA GLU A 123 30.99 -7.18 12.31
C GLU A 123 32.43 -7.28 12.85
N ARG A 124 33.37 -6.46 12.36
CA ARG A 124 34.78 -6.51 12.77
C ARG A 124 35.08 -5.65 13.98
N SER A 125 34.32 -4.58 14.17
CA SER A 125 34.58 -3.55 15.18
C SER A 125 33.27 -2.87 15.58
N PRO A 126 32.33 -3.58 16.21
CA PRO A 126 31.03 -3.02 16.55
C PRO A 126 31.18 -1.92 17.60
N ASP A 127 30.55 -0.78 17.34
CA ASP A 127 30.56 0.38 18.24
C ASP A 127 29.24 0.48 19.01
N THR A 128 29.24 -0.03 20.25
CA THR A 128 28.05 -0.08 21.11
C THR A 128 27.61 1.30 21.60
N ASP A 129 28.50 2.30 21.61
CA ASP A 129 28.12 3.67 21.99
C ASP A 129 27.37 4.34 20.83
N ARG A 130 27.89 4.17 19.59
CA ARG A 130 27.21 4.61 18.36
C ARG A 130 25.88 3.91 18.14
N TRP A 131 25.72 2.69 18.63
CA TRP A 131 24.43 1.99 18.63
C TRP A 131 23.35 2.80 19.34
N TYR A 132 23.57 3.14 20.61
CA TYR A 132 22.55 3.85 21.41
C TYR A 132 22.26 5.24 20.84
N LEU A 133 23.28 5.93 20.34
CA LEU A 133 23.13 7.21 19.64
C LEU A 133 22.29 7.07 18.36
N GLY A 134 22.61 6.08 17.51
CA GLY A 134 21.93 5.86 16.24
C GLY A 134 20.48 5.41 16.42
N VAL A 135 20.24 4.44 17.30
CA VAL A 135 18.91 3.85 17.51
C VAL A 135 17.95 4.81 18.22
N SER A 136 18.44 5.64 19.16
CA SER A 136 17.62 6.66 19.82
C SER A 136 17.12 7.72 18.83
N LEU A 137 17.98 8.16 17.90
CA LEU A 137 17.57 9.07 16.83
C LEU A 137 16.57 8.43 15.86
N LEU A 138 16.78 7.16 15.47
CA LEU A 138 15.85 6.44 14.60
C LEU A 138 14.47 6.34 15.27
N ILE A 139 14.41 5.87 16.52
CA ILE A 139 13.16 5.78 17.29
C ILE A 139 12.52 7.16 17.42
N GLY A 140 13.29 8.18 17.82
CA GLY A 140 12.78 9.54 17.98
C GLY A 140 12.17 10.10 16.69
N LEU A 141 12.86 9.94 15.55
CA LEU A 141 12.36 10.38 14.24
C LEU A 141 11.06 9.68 13.87
N SER A 142 10.97 8.38 14.15
CA SER A 142 9.76 7.61 13.91
C SER A 142 8.61 8.02 14.83
N LEU A 143 8.87 8.26 16.12
CA LEU A 143 7.86 8.75 17.08
C LEU A 143 7.29 10.11 16.68
N ASN A 144 8.11 10.98 16.10
CA ASN A 144 7.70 12.29 15.59
C ASN A 144 6.98 12.23 14.23
N GLY A 145 6.87 11.06 13.59
CA GLY A 145 6.20 10.91 12.30
C GLY A 145 7.00 11.45 11.10
N SER A 146 8.33 11.56 11.23
CA SER A 146 9.21 12.09 10.17
C SER A 146 8.98 11.39 8.84
N ASN A 147 8.85 12.17 7.76
CA ASN A 147 8.65 11.61 6.43
C ASN A 147 9.86 10.80 5.95
N VAL A 148 11.07 11.22 6.32
CA VAL A 148 12.30 10.49 5.93
C VAL A 148 12.38 9.14 6.64
N ALA A 149 12.00 9.10 7.92
CA ALA A 149 11.92 7.83 8.66
C ALA A 149 10.84 6.91 8.07
N ARG A 150 9.70 7.46 7.63
CA ARG A 150 8.65 6.69 6.93
C ARG A 150 9.18 6.02 5.67
N GLU A 151 9.86 6.78 4.83
CA GLU A 151 10.32 6.33 3.50
C GLU A 151 11.55 5.42 3.57
N GLU A 152 12.53 5.74 4.41
CA GLU A 152 13.83 5.06 4.40
C GLU A 152 14.12 4.22 5.65
N GLY A 153 13.39 4.44 6.74
CA GLY A 153 13.71 3.84 8.05
C GLY A 153 13.57 2.32 8.10
N PHE A 154 12.73 1.72 7.25
CA PHE A 154 12.60 0.25 7.18
C PHE A 154 13.90 -0.42 6.70
N HIS A 155 14.75 0.27 5.93
CA HIS A 155 16.06 -0.23 5.54
C HIS A 155 17.02 -0.33 6.73
N LEU A 156 16.96 0.64 7.65
CA LEU A 156 17.72 0.59 8.89
C LEU A 156 17.21 -0.53 9.79
N LEU A 157 15.89 -0.70 9.89
CA LEU A 157 15.29 -1.81 10.63
C LEU A 157 15.69 -3.18 10.07
N THR A 158 15.75 -3.32 8.75
CA THR A 158 16.25 -4.51 8.05
C THR A 158 17.72 -4.76 8.41
N SER A 159 18.54 -3.72 8.37
CA SER A 159 19.98 -3.77 8.69
C SER A 159 20.22 -4.19 10.14
N ILE A 160 19.45 -3.62 11.07
CA ILE A 160 19.43 -4.00 12.49
C ILE A 160 19.05 -5.47 12.65
N SER A 161 17.97 -5.91 11.99
CA SER A 161 17.49 -7.29 12.08
C SER A 161 18.51 -8.30 11.57
N MET A 162 19.28 -7.92 10.55
CA MET A 162 20.37 -8.71 9.99
C MET A 162 21.69 -8.55 10.73
N ALA A 163 21.78 -7.65 11.73
CA ALA A 163 23.00 -7.27 12.42
C ALA A 163 24.15 -6.86 11.47
N ARG A 164 23.84 -6.05 10.46
CA ARG A 164 24.81 -5.63 9.43
C ARG A 164 24.69 -4.15 9.12
N PRO A 165 25.77 -3.49 8.64
CA PRO A 165 25.71 -2.09 8.29
C PRO A 165 24.67 -1.83 7.19
N PRO A 166 23.94 -0.70 7.26
CA PRO A 166 23.09 -0.23 6.16
C PRO A 166 23.89 -0.19 4.86
N ARG A 167 23.55 -1.07 3.92
CA ARG A 167 24.13 -1.01 2.58
C ARG A 167 23.32 -0.04 1.75
N ILE A 168 23.99 0.84 1.01
CA ILE A 168 23.41 1.47 -0.16
C ILE A 168 22.94 0.33 -1.05
N GLN A 169 21.63 0.15 -1.19
CA GLN A 169 21.07 -0.81 -2.12
C GLN A 169 21.49 -0.38 -3.52
N THR A 170 22.61 -0.91 -4.00
CA THR A 170 22.76 -1.09 -5.43
C THR A 170 21.99 -2.37 -5.73
N PRO A 171 20.85 -2.32 -6.43
CA PRO A 171 20.31 -3.54 -7.00
C PRO A 171 21.28 -3.93 -8.11
N LYS A 172 22.31 -4.69 -7.76
CA LYS A 172 23.02 -5.55 -8.73
C LYS A 172 22.34 -6.92 -8.75
N SER A 173 21.01 -6.95 -8.72
CA SER A 173 20.31 -8.06 -9.34
C SER A 173 20.37 -7.81 -10.83
N SER A 174 21.31 -8.49 -11.49
CA SER A 174 21.32 -8.59 -12.95
C SER A 174 19.95 -9.15 -13.33
N GLY A 175 19.08 -8.42 -14.03
CA GLY A 175 17.79 -8.98 -14.45
C GLY A 175 17.95 -9.88 -15.68
N PRO A 176 16.90 -10.60 -16.12
CA PRO A 176 16.95 -11.45 -17.32
C PRO A 176 17.46 -10.75 -18.59
N HIS A 177 17.41 -9.42 -18.61
CA HIS A 177 17.87 -8.56 -19.70
C HIS A 177 19.35 -8.14 -19.60
N HIS A 178 20.06 -8.53 -18.53
CA HIS A 178 21.46 -8.18 -18.30
C HIS A 178 22.37 -9.39 -18.59
N LEU A 179 23.47 -9.16 -19.31
CA LEU A 179 24.45 -10.18 -19.72
C LEU A 179 25.10 -10.99 -18.57
N ALA A 180 25.02 -10.49 -17.33
CA ALA A 180 25.54 -11.14 -16.13
C ALA A 180 24.48 -11.93 -15.34
N TRP A 181 23.24 -12.03 -15.85
CA TRP A 181 22.16 -12.75 -15.17
C TRP A 181 22.34 -14.24 -15.38
N ASN A 182 22.25 -14.97 -14.27
CA ASN A 182 22.26 -16.41 -14.24
C ASN A 182 21.04 -16.86 -13.42
N PRO A 183 20.14 -17.71 -13.97
CA PRO A 183 18.99 -18.24 -13.21
C PRO A 183 19.40 -18.95 -11.91
N ASP A 184 20.62 -19.51 -11.84
CA ASP A 184 21.11 -20.14 -10.61
C ASP A 184 21.47 -19.14 -9.50
N ASN A 185 21.73 -17.87 -9.84
CA ASN A 185 22.03 -16.78 -8.90
C ASN A 185 20.78 -16.09 -8.35
N GLU A 186 19.57 -16.46 -8.79
CA GLU A 186 18.31 -15.92 -8.24
C GLU A 186 18.07 -16.36 -6.80
N THR A 187 18.78 -17.39 -6.35
CA THR A 187 18.88 -17.71 -4.93
C THR A 187 19.98 -16.87 -4.30
N HIS A 188 19.68 -15.60 -3.97
CA HIS A 188 20.31 -15.07 -2.77
C HIS A 188 19.94 -16.06 -1.66
N PRO A 189 20.91 -16.72 -0.99
CA PRO A 189 20.56 -17.53 0.16
C PRO A 189 19.83 -16.58 1.10
N ASP A 190 18.55 -16.82 1.34
CA ASP A 190 17.77 -16.01 2.27
C ASP A 190 18.56 -16.04 3.59
N GLU A 191 19.27 -14.97 3.91
CA GLU A 191 20.14 -14.98 5.07
C GLU A 191 19.27 -15.04 6.32
N VAL A 192 19.67 -15.87 7.28
CA VAL A 192 18.93 -16.02 8.52
C VAL A 192 19.13 -14.74 9.34
N PRO A 193 18.05 -14.07 9.78
CA PRO A 193 18.17 -12.88 10.62
C PRO A 193 18.94 -13.16 11.91
N HIS A 194 19.69 -12.17 12.40
CA HIS A 194 20.47 -12.31 13.62
C HIS A 194 19.53 -12.31 14.84
N PRO A 195 19.59 -13.27 15.78
CA PRO A 195 18.65 -13.34 16.90
C PRO A 195 18.57 -12.06 17.73
N SER A 196 19.72 -11.50 18.13
CA SER A 196 19.76 -10.22 18.86
C SER A 196 19.28 -9.03 18.01
N GLY A 197 19.46 -9.10 16.69
CA GLY A 197 18.99 -8.09 15.75
C GLY A 197 17.47 -8.09 15.62
N VAL A 198 16.87 -9.27 15.51
CA VAL A 198 15.41 -9.47 15.51
C VAL A 198 14.81 -8.98 16.83
N LEU A 199 15.44 -9.25 17.97
CA LEU A 199 14.99 -8.73 19.27
C LEU A 199 15.03 -7.20 19.30
N ALA A 200 16.15 -6.60 18.90
CA ALA A 200 16.28 -5.14 18.84
C ALA A 200 15.23 -4.49 17.91
N ALA A 201 15.05 -5.05 16.71
CA ALA A 201 14.06 -4.58 15.75
C ALA A 201 12.62 -4.76 16.27
N SER A 202 12.33 -5.87 16.96
CA SER A 202 11.01 -6.11 17.57
C SER A 202 10.70 -5.07 18.64
N ILE A 203 11.67 -4.75 19.51
CA ILE A 203 11.53 -3.68 20.53
C ILE A 203 11.24 -2.34 19.87
N ILE A 204 11.91 -2.01 18.76
CA ILE A 204 11.63 -0.79 17.99
C ILE A 204 10.19 -0.80 17.50
N LEU A 205 9.74 -1.87 16.84
CA LEU A 205 8.37 -2.00 16.33
C LEU A 205 7.32 -1.91 17.46
N ASP A 206 7.58 -2.53 18.61
CA ASP A 206 6.72 -2.44 19.80
C ASP A 206 6.64 -1.01 20.32
N THR A 207 7.78 -0.32 20.39
CA THR A 207 7.84 1.10 20.79
C THR A 207 7.01 1.98 19.87
N LEU A 208 7.10 1.76 18.55
CA LEU A 208 6.31 2.52 17.57
C LEU A 208 4.81 2.21 17.64
N SER A 209 4.45 0.97 17.99
CA SER A 209 3.03 0.59 18.17
C SER A 209 2.38 1.27 19.37
N GLY A 210 3.18 1.63 20.40
CA GLY A 210 2.71 2.29 21.62
C GLY A 210 2.42 3.79 21.48
N ASN A 211 2.86 4.43 20.39
CA ASN A 211 2.68 5.86 20.15
C ASN A 211 1.73 6.11 18.97
N GLN A 212 0.74 6.99 19.16
CA GLN A 212 -0.32 7.24 18.17
C GLN A 212 0.20 7.78 16.83
N VAL A 213 1.21 8.66 16.84
CA VAL A 213 1.77 9.26 15.64
C VAL A 213 2.53 8.21 14.85
N SER A 214 3.47 7.48 15.46
CA SER A 214 4.21 6.44 14.76
C SER A 214 3.35 5.26 14.34
N ASN A 215 2.38 4.85 15.16
CA ASN A 215 1.47 3.74 14.88
C ASN A 215 0.58 4.02 13.65
N SER A 216 0.18 5.26 13.46
CA SER A 216 -0.56 5.66 12.25
C SER A 216 0.38 5.97 11.09
N GLN A 217 1.42 6.78 11.29
CA GLN A 217 2.15 7.39 10.19
C GLN A 217 3.39 6.63 9.72
N ILE A 218 3.99 5.75 10.53
CA ILE A 218 5.25 5.07 10.21
C ILE A 218 5.06 3.56 10.11
N LEU A 219 4.53 2.96 11.18
CA LEU A 219 4.45 1.51 11.34
C LEU A 219 3.77 0.80 10.16
N PRO A 220 2.64 1.29 9.58
CA PRO A 220 1.99 0.61 8.46
C PRO A 220 2.87 0.52 7.22
N TYR A 221 3.67 1.56 6.94
CA TYR A 221 4.58 1.59 5.80
C TYR A 221 5.78 0.66 6.00
N TRP A 222 6.32 0.62 7.21
CA TRP A 222 7.40 -0.29 7.54
C TRP A 222 6.95 -1.75 7.48
N LEU A 223 5.78 -2.08 8.02
CA LEU A 223 5.24 -3.45 7.95
C LEU A 223 4.99 -3.87 6.50
N GLU A 224 4.45 -2.98 5.65
CA GLU A 224 4.28 -3.25 4.21
C GLU A 224 5.61 -3.40 3.46
N SER A 225 6.67 -2.73 3.89
CA SER A 225 7.98 -2.94 3.29
C SER A 225 8.61 -4.26 3.75
N LEU A 226 8.35 -4.67 4.99
CA LEU A 226 8.88 -5.91 5.57
C LEU A 226 8.20 -7.17 5.01
N THR A 227 6.97 -7.09 4.49
CA THR A 227 6.26 -8.23 3.89
C THR A 227 6.98 -8.76 2.64
N VAL A 228 7.80 -7.93 1.99
CA VAL A 228 8.65 -8.33 0.85
C VAL A 228 9.78 -9.29 1.27
N SER A 229 10.26 -9.20 2.52
CA SER A 229 11.32 -10.09 3.02
C SER A 229 10.72 -11.30 3.72
N ARG A 230 10.70 -12.45 3.02
CA ARG A 230 10.12 -13.70 3.52
C ARG A 230 10.58 -14.03 4.93
N LYS A 231 11.90 -14.19 5.16
CA LYS A 231 12.41 -14.60 6.48
C LYS A 231 12.18 -13.54 7.55
N LEU A 232 12.37 -12.26 7.26
CA LEU A 232 12.21 -11.20 8.26
C LEU A 232 10.75 -11.03 8.69
N SER A 233 9.81 -11.15 7.76
CA SER A 233 8.37 -11.02 8.04
C SER A 233 7.92 -11.92 9.20
N MET A 234 8.34 -13.19 9.20
CA MET A 234 8.01 -14.13 10.27
C MET A 234 8.78 -13.85 11.57
N HIS A 235 10.08 -13.60 11.50
CA HIS A 235 10.90 -13.35 12.70
C HIS A 235 10.47 -12.07 13.44
N LEU A 236 10.01 -11.06 12.71
CA LEU A 236 9.49 -9.81 13.26
C LEU A 236 7.98 -9.85 13.55
N ASN A 237 7.34 -11.02 13.32
CA ASN A 237 5.93 -11.25 13.57
C ASN A 237 5.00 -10.26 12.84
N VAL A 238 5.37 -9.89 11.61
CA VAL A 238 4.67 -8.88 10.81
C VAL A 238 3.18 -9.19 10.63
N PRO A 239 2.75 -10.44 10.35
CA PRO A 239 1.32 -10.73 10.20
C PRO A 239 0.50 -10.42 11.47
N ASN A 240 1.00 -10.76 12.66
CA ASN A 240 0.30 -10.47 13.91
C ASN A 240 0.29 -8.96 14.24
N ARG A 241 1.34 -8.22 13.85
CA ARG A 241 1.37 -6.76 13.98
C ARG A 241 0.33 -6.09 13.06
N LEU A 242 0.22 -6.55 11.82
CA LEU A 242 -0.83 -6.11 10.88
C LEU A 242 -2.23 -6.45 11.41
N MET A 243 -2.40 -7.65 11.98
CA MET A 243 -3.65 -8.06 12.62
C MET A 243 -4.03 -7.13 13.78
N THR A 244 -3.04 -6.75 14.58
CA THR A 244 -3.24 -5.81 15.69
C THR A 244 -3.66 -4.44 15.18
N LEU A 245 -3.02 -3.93 14.13
CA LEU A 245 -3.39 -2.66 13.48
C LEU A 245 -4.82 -2.69 12.93
N LEU A 246 -5.21 -3.74 12.20
CA LEU A 246 -6.57 -3.88 11.65
C LEU A 246 -7.65 -4.04 12.73
N ASN A 247 -7.31 -4.50 13.93
CA ASN A 247 -8.28 -4.58 15.04
C ASN A 247 -8.46 -3.24 15.77
N GLN A 248 -7.64 -2.23 15.49
CA GLN A 248 -7.79 -0.90 16.09
C GLN A 248 -8.91 -0.12 15.41
N ARG A 249 -9.82 0.46 16.20
CA ARG A 249 -10.95 1.25 15.67
C ARG A 249 -10.50 2.50 14.93
N ASP A 250 -9.43 3.12 15.37
CA ASP A 250 -8.94 4.39 14.79
C ASP A 250 -7.88 4.15 13.70
N TYR A 251 -7.80 2.93 13.15
CA TYR A 251 -6.85 2.63 12.07
C TYR A 251 -7.29 3.31 10.76
N THR A 252 -6.46 4.22 10.27
CA THR A 252 -6.76 5.04 9.08
C THR A 252 -6.00 4.60 7.83
N ASN A 253 -4.97 3.75 7.95
CA ASN A 253 -4.08 3.37 6.85
C ASN A 253 -4.44 2.05 6.18
N SER A 254 -5.74 1.87 5.95
CA SER A 254 -6.38 0.71 5.33
C SER A 254 -5.63 0.12 4.14
N LYS A 255 -5.14 1.01 3.26
CA LYS A 255 -4.38 0.64 2.06
C LYS A 255 -3.13 -0.17 2.34
N MET A 256 -2.36 0.21 3.35
CA MET A 256 -1.10 -0.47 3.66
C MET A 256 -1.38 -1.87 4.21
N ALA A 257 -2.39 -2.04 5.06
CA ALA A 257 -2.75 -3.35 5.60
C ALA A 257 -3.26 -4.31 4.51
N VAL A 258 -4.16 -3.85 3.63
CA VAL A 258 -4.67 -4.68 2.52
C VAL A 258 -3.53 -5.06 1.58
N LYS A 259 -2.69 -4.10 1.18
CA LYS A 259 -1.52 -4.36 0.32
C LYS A 259 -0.56 -5.36 0.95
N SER A 260 -0.27 -5.21 2.24
CA SER A 260 0.57 -6.12 3.02
C SER A 260 -0.01 -7.54 3.04
N ALA A 261 -1.31 -7.67 3.33
CA ALA A 261 -1.97 -8.97 3.37
C ALA A 261 -1.93 -9.67 2.00
N ILE A 262 -2.12 -8.93 0.90
CA ILE A 262 -1.99 -9.48 -0.47
C ILE A 262 -0.57 -9.98 -0.74
N GLN A 263 0.46 -9.22 -0.37
CA GLN A 263 1.85 -9.63 -0.56
C GLN A 263 2.21 -10.90 0.22
N LEU A 264 1.52 -11.15 1.34
CA LEU A 264 1.73 -12.33 2.16
C LEU A 264 1.09 -13.61 1.58
N ILE A 265 0.22 -13.54 0.56
CA ILE A 265 -0.53 -14.71 0.05
C ILE A 265 0.40 -15.86 -0.34
N SER A 266 1.48 -15.57 -1.07
CA SER A 266 2.36 -16.61 -1.61
C SER A 266 3.17 -17.33 -0.55
N GLU A 267 3.58 -16.62 0.50
CA GLU A 267 4.51 -17.13 1.51
C GLU A 267 3.80 -17.58 2.80
N TYR A 268 2.70 -16.91 3.14
CA TYR A 268 1.96 -17.03 4.40
C TYR A 268 0.45 -16.98 4.13
N PRO A 269 -0.08 -17.99 3.41
CA PRO A 269 -1.45 -17.97 2.91
C PRO A 269 -2.48 -17.96 4.04
N GLN A 270 -2.25 -18.69 5.13
CA GLN A 270 -3.20 -18.74 6.25
C GLN A 270 -3.35 -17.36 6.92
N GLU A 271 -2.23 -16.74 7.27
CA GLU A 271 -2.20 -15.43 7.90
C GLU A 271 -2.76 -14.34 6.98
N SER A 272 -2.43 -14.42 5.68
CA SER A 272 -2.99 -13.54 4.66
C SER A 272 -4.52 -13.68 4.57
N HIS A 273 -5.04 -14.92 4.56
CA HIS A 273 -6.48 -15.17 4.51
C HIS A 273 -7.20 -14.58 5.71
N ASP A 274 -6.63 -14.74 6.90
CA ASP A 274 -7.19 -14.18 8.13
C ASP A 274 -7.22 -12.65 8.09
N LEU A 275 -6.13 -12.01 7.63
CA LEU A 275 -6.05 -10.56 7.46
C LEU A 275 -7.05 -10.02 6.43
N LEU A 276 -7.15 -10.65 5.25
CA LEU A 276 -8.08 -10.23 4.19
C LEU A 276 -9.54 -10.47 4.60
N THR A 277 -9.81 -11.56 5.32
CA THR A 277 -11.14 -11.82 5.88
C THR A 277 -11.51 -10.78 6.92
N LEU A 278 -10.58 -10.39 7.80
CA LEU A 278 -10.80 -9.31 8.75
C LEU A 278 -11.05 -7.97 8.04
N ALA A 279 -10.24 -7.63 7.04
CA ALA A 279 -10.39 -6.41 6.24
C ALA A 279 -11.77 -6.35 5.55
N SER A 280 -12.31 -7.49 5.10
CA SER A 280 -13.64 -7.54 4.45
C SER A 280 -14.81 -7.22 5.38
N LYS A 281 -14.58 -7.28 6.70
CA LYS A 281 -15.58 -7.03 7.75
C LYS A 281 -15.21 -5.84 8.62
N HIS A 282 -14.20 -5.09 8.23
CA HIS A 282 -13.70 -3.96 9.00
C HIS A 282 -14.76 -2.85 9.11
N HIS A 283 -14.82 -2.12 10.23
CA HIS A 283 -15.85 -1.10 10.46
C HIS A 283 -15.69 0.10 9.52
N ASP A 284 -14.46 0.44 9.15
CA ASP A 284 -14.17 1.51 8.19
C ASP A 284 -14.42 1.04 6.74
N SER A 285 -15.27 1.78 6.04
CA SER A 285 -15.63 1.52 4.64
C SER A 285 -14.45 1.68 3.69
N GLU A 286 -13.50 2.58 3.96
CA GLU A 286 -12.32 2.75 3.09
C GLU A 286 -11.47 1.46 3.04
N THR A 287 -11.37 0.75 4.15
CA THR A 287 -10.73 -0.57 4.21
C THR A 287 -11.44 -1.62 3.35
N ARG A 288 -12.77 -1.67 3.42
CA ARG A 288 -13.56 -2.61 2.62
C ARG A 288 -13.52 -2.26 1.13
N ARG A 289 -13.52 -0.96 0.79
CA ARG A 289 -13.36 -0.44 -0.58
C ARG A 289 -11.99 -0.80 -1.16
N GLU A 290 -10.90 -0.57 -0.44
CA GLU A 290 -9.56 -0.94 -0.91
C GLU A 290 -9.48 -2.44 -1.19
N LEU A 291 -10.00 -3.28 -0.28
CA LEU A 291 -10.06 -4.72 -0.48
C LEU A 291 -10.86 -5.09 -1.74
N ALA A 292 -12.05 -4.51 -1.91
CA ALA A 292 -12.90 -4.73 -3.08
C ALA A 292 -12.20 -4.35 -4.39
N SER A 293 -11.46 -3.23 -4.39
CA SER A 293 -10.68 -2.80 -5.56
C SER A 293 -9.49 -3.73 -5.88
N SER A 294 -9.01 -4.47 -4.87
CA SER A 294 -7.85 -5.34 -4.97
C SER A 294 -8.18 -6.80 -5.31
N LEU A 295 -9.47 -7.16 -5.44
CA LEU A 295 -9.91 -8.54 -5.70
C LEU A 295 -9.27 -9.16 -6.96
N GLN A 296 -9.06 -8.37 -8.02
CA GLN A 296 -8.40 -8.85 -9.25
C GLN A 296 -6.91 -9.20 -9.01
N ARG A 297 -6.25 -8.50 -8.08
CA ARG A 297 -4.88 -8.84 -7.70
C ARG A 297 -4.86 -10.08 -6.83
N ILE A 298 -5.76 -10.19 -5.85
CA ILE A 298 -5.91 -11.39 -5.02
C ILE A 298 -6.18 -12.61 -5.90
N SER A 299 -7.06 -12.49 -6.89
CA SER A 299 -7.43 -13.62 -7.75
C SER A 299 -6.27 -14.16 -8.60
N SER A 300 -5.22 -13.35 -8.82
CA SER A 300 -4.02 -13.79 -9.54
C SER A 300 -3.17 -14.77 -8.73
N ASP A 301 -3.26 -14.71 -7.41
CA ASP A 301 -2.51 -15.58 -6.49
C ASP A 301 -3.43 -16.65 -5.87
N ASP A 302 -4.65 -16.30 -5.43
CA ASP A 302 -5.69 -17.22 -4.94
C ASP A 302 -7.08 -16.80 -5.44
N THR A 303 -7.55 -17.47 -6.51
CA THR A 303 -8.88 -17.24 -7.08
C THR A 303 -10.02 -17.65 -6.14
N GLN A 304 -9.87 -18.71 -5.35
CA GLN A 304 -10.94 -19.19 -4.45
C GLN A 304 -11.15 -18.22 -3.29
N LEU A 305 -10.08 -17.66 -2.73
CA LEU A 305 -10.17 -16.59 -1.74
C LEU A 305 -10.86 -15.36 -2.33
N ALA A 306 -10.44 -14.90 -3.51
CA ALA A 306 -11.03 -13.73 -4.16
C ALA A 306 -12.55 -13.89 -4.38
N LEU A 307 -13.00 -15.06 -4.84
CA LEU A 307 -14.43 -15.35 -5.02
C LEU A 307 -15.19 -15.30 -3.68
N ARG A 308 -14.67 -15.90 -2.61
CA ARG A 308 -15.29 -15.85 -1.28
C ARG A 308 -15.38 -14.42 -0.73
N LEU A 309 -14.32 -13.63 -0.87
CA LEU A 309 -14.31 -12.23 -0.44
C LEU A 309 -15.30 -11.39 -1.26
N MET A 310 -15.33 -11.58 -2.58
CA MET A 310 -16.28 -10.92 -3.47
C MET A 310 -17.72 -11.18 -3.04
N GLU A 311 -18.09 -12.43 -2.75
CA GLU A 311 -19.45 -12.78 -2.32
C GLU A 311 -19.90 -11.99 -1.08
N GLY A 312 -19.02 -11.85 -0.09
CA GLY A 312 -19.27 -11.03 1.09
C GLY A 312 -19.40 -9.54 0.76
N LEU A 313 -18.47 -9.00 -0.03
CA LEU A 313 -18.43 -7.57 -0.38
C LEU A 313 -19.57 -7.15 -1.32
N LEU A 314 -20.17 -8.07 -2.09
CA LEU A 314 -21.40 -7.81 -2.86
C LEU A 314 -22.63 -7.59 -1.95
N GLN A 315 -22.57 -7.97 -0.68
CA GLN A 315 -23.60 -7.74 0.34
C GLN A 315 -23.31 -6.53 1.23
N ASP A 316 -22.22 -5.80 0.99
CA ASP A 316 -21.80 -4.74 1.89
C ASP A 316 -22.85 -3.64 2.02
N GLU A 317 -22.93 -3.00 3.20
CA GLU A 317 -23.79 -1.83 3.41
C GLU A 317 -23.35 -0.62 2.56
N ASP A 318 -22.04 -0.48 2.33
CA ASP A 318 -21.45 0.60 1.57
C ASP A 318 -21.60 0.36 0.06
N SER A 319 -22.26 1.31 -0.62
CA SER A 319 -22.55 1.22 -2.05
C SER A 319 -21.29 1.19 -2.91
N ASP A 320 -20.25 1.94 -2.55
CA ASP A 320 -19.00 1.97 -3.33
C ASP A 320 -18.26 0.63 -3.24
N THR A 321 -18.23 0.01 -2.06
CA THR A 321 -17.69 -1.34 -1.85
C THR A 321 -18.39 -2.36 -2.75
N ARG A 322 -19.73 -2.36 -2.79
CA ARG A 322 -20.50 -3.26 -3.67
C ARG A 322 -20.17 -3.05 -5.15
N VAL A 323 -20.05 -1.79 -5.59
CA VAL A 323 -19.72 -1.45 -7.00
C VAL A 323 -18.30 -1.88 -7.36
N LEU A 324 -17.34 -1.72 -6.46
CA LEU A 324 -15.96 -2.18 -6.65
C LEU A 324 -15.91 -3.71 -6.74
N ALA A 325 -16.58 -4.43 -5.84
CA ALA A 325 -16.70 -5.89 -5.91
C ALA A 325 -17.37 -6.36 -7.21
N THR A 326 -18.39 -5.62 -7.68
CA THR A 326 -19.06 -5.89 -8.97
C THR A 326 -18.13 -5.71 -10.16
N THR A 327 -17.09 -4.90 -10.04
CA THR A 327 -16.06 -4.74 -11.10
C THR A 327 -15.26 -6.02 -11.25
N PHE A 328 -14.90 -6.68 -10.14
CA PHE A 328 -14.26 -8.00 -10.17
C PHE A 328 -15.21 -9.09 -10.69
N LEU A 329 -16.47 -9.12 -10.21
CA LEU A 329 -17.51 -10.00 -10.78
C LEU A 329 -17.59 -9.86 -12.30
N SER A 330 -17.61 -8.63 -12.80
CA SER A 330 -17.70 -8.34 -14.23
C SER A 330 -16.47 -8.82 -15.02
N SER A 331 -15.31 -8.97 -14.38
CA SER A 331 -14.11 -9.49 -15.05
C SER A 331 -14.19 -11.00 -15.30
N LEU A 332 -14.96 -11.74 -14.48
CA LEU A 332 -15.15 -13.19 -14.59
C LEU A 332 -15.73 -13.60 -15.94
N VAL A 333 -16.48 -12.74 -16.63
CA VAL A 333 -17.02 -13.03 -17.98
C VAL A 333 -15.93 -13.48 -18.98
N ARG A 334 -14.68 -13.09 -18.76
CA ARG A 334 -13.55 -13.41 -19.66
C ARG A 334 -12.92 -14.79 -19.40
N TYR A 335 -13.11 -15.38 -18.23
CA TYR A 335 -12.37 -16.60 -17.84
C TYR A 335 -13.17 -17.59 -16.97
N ASP A 336 -14.29 -17.20 -16.37
CA ASP A 336 -15.20 -18.05 -15.60
C ASP A 336 -16.66 -17.59 -15.80
N ILE A 337 -17.18 -17.86 -16.99
CA ILE A 337 -18.55 -17.50 -17.39
C ILE A 337 -19.61 -18.17 -16.51
N PRO A 338 -19.51 -19.47 -16.13
CA PRO A 338 -20.51 -20.08 -15.26
C PRO A 338 -20.66 -19.35 -13.94
N THR A 339 -19.54 -19.01 -13.27
CA THR A 339 -19.59 -18.24 -12.02
C THR A 339 -20.10 -16.83 -12.24
N PHE A 340 -19.65 -16.15 -13.32
CA PHE A 340 -20.18 -14.85 -13.71
C PHE A 340 -21.70 -14.87 -13.86
N SER A 341 -22.24 -15.79 -14.66
CA SER A 341 -23.68 -15.88 -14.96
C SER A 341 -24.52 -16.02 -13.70
N VAL A 342 -24.16 -16.97 -12.83
CA VAL A 342 -24.90 -17.22 -11.58
C VAL A 342 -24.90 -15.97 -10.70
N LYS A 343 -23.72 -15.39 -10.45
CA LYS A 343 -23.57 -14.25 -9.53
C LYS A 343 -24.08 -12.93 -10.10
N ALA A 344 -23.91 -12.69 -11.40
CA ALA A 344 -24.48 -11.52 -12.07
C ALA A 344 -26.00 -11.57 -12.03
N SER A 345 -26.61 -12.74 -12.23
CA SER A 345 -28.05 -12.91 -12.08
C SER A 345 -28.54 -12.53 -10.68
N GLU A 346 -27.87 -13.02 -9.63
CA GLU A 346 -28.17 -12.65 -8.24
C GLU A 346 -28.06 -11.13 -8.00
N VAL A 347 -27.05 -10.47 -8.55
CA VAL A 347 -26.84 -9.02 -8.41
C VAL A 347 -27.92 -8.23 -9.15
N LEU A 348 -28.19 -8.55 -10.41
CA LEU A 348 -29.15 -7.82 -11.24
C LEU A 348 -30.58 -7.94 -10.70
N GLN A 349 -30.97 -9.10 -10.17
CA GLN A 349 -32.29 -9.32 -9.59
C GLN A 349 -32.55 -8.49 -8.33
N ARG A 350 -31.51 -8.05 -7.61
CA ARG A 350 -31.67 -7.17 -6.44
C ARG A 350 -32.05 -5.74 -6.79
N GLY A 351 -31.77 -5.32 -8.02
CA GLY A 351 -32.13 -3.98 -8.49
C GLY A 351 -31.23 -2.85 -7.98
N ASP A 352 -29.99 -3.13 -7.56
CA ASP A 352 -29.03 -2.06 -7.25
C ASP A 352 -28.52 -1.43 -8.55
N GLU A 353 -29.06 -0.25 -8.88
CA GLU A 353 -28.82 0.45 -10.15
C GLU A 353 -27.32 0.65 -10.44
N ARG A 354 -26.49 0.93 -9.41
CA ARG A 354 -25.05 1.18 -9.61
C ARG A 354 -24.30 -0.11 -9.91
N MET A 355 -24.67 -1.21 -9.26
CA MET A 355 -24.10 -2.54 -9.56
C MET A 355 -24.55 -3.01 -10.95
N THR A 356 -25.83 -2.85 -11.29
CA THR A 356 -26.35 -3.14 -12.63
C THR A 356 -25.61 -2.34 -13.69
N GLN A 357 -25.45 -1.03 -13.49
CA GLN A 357 -24.68 -0.20 -14.42
C GLN A 357 -23.26 -0.73 -14.60
N ARG A 358 -22.57 -1.16 -13.53
CA ARG A 358 -21.22 -1.71 -13.64
C ARG A 358 -21.16 -2.96 -14.52
N ILE A 359 -22.11 -3.89 -14.35
CA ILE A 359 -22.22 -5.12 -15.17
C ILE A 359 -22.51 -4.78 -16.64
N VAL A 360 -23.47 -3.88 -16.88
CA VAL A 360 -23.82 -3.39 -18.22
C VAL A 360 -22.62 -2.74 -18.91
N ASP A 361 -21.83 -1.98 -18.15
CA ASP A 361 -20.69 -1.25 -18.67
C ASP A 361 -19.51 -2.15 -18.99
N SER A 362 -19.27 -3.17 -18.17
CA SER A 362 -17.99 -3.89 -18.17
C SER A 362 -18.07 -5.33 -18.70
N ALA A 363 -19.25 -5.97 -18.69
CA ALA A 363 -19.38 -7.40 -18.99
C ALA A 363 -20.44 -7.75 -20.04
N MET A 364 -21.59 -7.06 -20.07
CA MET A 364 -22.74 -7.51 -20.87
C MET A 364 -22.47 -7.70 -22.37
N ARG A 365 -21.59 -6.88 -22.96
CA ARG A 365 -21.18 -7.02 -24.35
C ARG A 365 -20.47 -8.36 -24.60
N GLU A 366 -19.47 -8.66 -23.77
CA GLU A 366 -18.68 -9.89 -23.85
C GLU A 366 -19.58 -11.10 -23.60
N TYR A 367 -20.42 -11.03 -22.57
CA TYR A 367 -21.38 -12.09 -22.25
C TYR A 367 -22.28 -12.42 -23.44
N LEU A 368 -22.91 -11.43 -24.08
CA LEU A 368 -23.81 -11.67 -25.23
C LEU A 368 -23.07 -12.14 -26.48
N SER A 369 -21.79 -11.81 -26.65
CA SER A 369 -21.00 -12.38 -27.75
C SER A 369 -20.74 -13.87 -27.56
N ILE A 370 -20.66 -14.35 -26.31
CA ILE A 370 -20.41 -15.75 -25.99
C ILE A 370 -21.72 -16.54 -25.85
N ASN A 371 -22.73 -15.95 -25.22
CA ASN A 371 -24.07 -16.52 -25.03
C ASN A 371 -25.14 -15.60 -25.66
N PRO A 372 -25.27 -15.58 -27.00
CA PRO A 372 -26.25 -14.75 -27.68
C PRO A 372 -27.70 -15.18 -27.43
N MET A 373 -27.95 -16.38 -26.89
CA MET A 373 -29.28 -16.83 -26.49
C MET A 373 -29.70 -16.32 -25.10
N ASP A 374 -28.76 -15.73 -24.36
CA ASP A 374 -28.93 -15.25 -23.00
C ASP A 374 -29.63 -16.29 -22.12
N GLU A 375 -29.13 -17.52 -22.04
CA GLU A 375 -29.82 -18.62 -21.35
C GLU A 375 -30.15 -18.26 -19.89
N ASP A 376 -29.26 -17.52 -19.22
CA ASP A 376 -29.38 -17.07 -17.83
C ASP A 376 -30.26 -15.82 -17.64
N SER A 377 -30.82 -15.27 -18.73
CA SER A 377 -31.74 -14.12 -18.73
C SER A 377 -31.13 -12.81 -18.19
N LEU A 378 -29.81 -12.69 -18.20
CA LEU A 378 -29.08 -11.53 -17.68
C LEU A 378 -29.46 -10.24 -18.39
N LEU A 379 -29.74 -10.27 -19.70
CA LEU A 379 -30.12 -9.08 -20.45
C LEU A 379 -31.47 -8.53 -19.96
N SER A 380 -32.42 -9.43 -19.68
CA SER A 380 -33.72 -9.03 -19.16
C SER A 380 -33.64 -8.47 -17.74
N TYR A 381 -32.86 -9.09 -16.85
CA TYR A 381 -32.65 -8.58 -15.49
C TYR A 381 -31.91 -7.24 -15.51
N ALA A 382 -30.88 -7.10 -16.36
CA ALA A 382 -30.16 -5.85 -16.53
C ALA A 382 -31.07 -4.74 -17.04
N TRP A 383 -31.97 -5.03 -18.00
CA TRP A 383 -32.92 -4.04 -18.50
C TRP A 383 -33.82 -3.49 -17.39
N ILE A 384 -34.44 -4.39 -16.63
CA ILE A 384 -35.42 -4.06 -15.59
C ILE A 384 -34.76 -3.29 -14.43
N SER A 385 -33.51 -3.61 -14.09
CA SER A 385 -32.78 -2.98 -12.98
C SER A 385 -31.97 -1.74 -13.39
N SER A 386 -32.03 -1.32 -14.66
CA SER A 386 -31.19 -0.24 -15.20
C SER A 386 -31.84 1.14 -15.12
N GLY A 387 -31.03 2.14 -14.81
CA GLY A 387 -31.35 3.54 -15.09
C GLY A 387 -31.25 3.90 -16.57
N GLU A 388 -31.55 5.16 -16.89
CA GLU A 388 -31.64 5.67 -18.27
C GLU A 388 -30.34 5.51 -19.08
N SER A 389 -29.19 5.73 -18.43
CA SER A 389 -27.87 5.62 -19.06
C SER A 389 -27.58 4.18 -19.51
N SER A 390 -27.80 3.21 -18.62
CA SER A 390 -27.64 1.78 -18.89
C SER A 390 -28.63 1.29 -19.93
N LYS A 391 -29.91 1.73 -19.87
CA LYS A 391 -30.93 1.39 -20.88
C LYS A 391 -30.50 1.80 -22.29
N SER A 392 -29.94 2.99 -22.48
CA SER A 392 -29.44 3.43 -23.80
C SER A 392 -28.38 2.48 -24.39
N ARG A 393 -27.46 1.99 -23.54
CA ARG A 393 -26.44 1.01 -23.93
C ARG A 393 -27.04 -0.36 -24.21
N LEU A 394 -27.95 -0.83 -23.37
CA LEU A 394 -28.65 -2.10 -23.53
C LEU A 394 -29.44 -2.17 -24.84
N VAL A 395 -30.09 -1.08 -25.28
CA VAL A 395 -30.74 -1.05 -26.61
C VAL A 395 -29.73 -1.36 -27.71
N GLY A 396 -28.51 -0.81 -27.62
CA GLY A 396 -27.44 -1.14 -28.57
C GLY A 396 -27.06 -2.61 -28.54
N LEU A 397 -26.95 -3.21 -27.35
CA LEU A 397 -26.62 -4.62 -27.20
C LEU A 397 -27.74 -5.55 -27.69
N VAL A 398 -29.01 -5.21 -27.47
CA VAL A 398 -30.17 -5.95 -27.99
C VAL A 398 -30.20 -5.94 -29.52
N MET A 399 -29.90 -4.80 -30.13
CA MET A 399 -29.80 -4.70 -31.61
C MET A 399 -28.63 -5.54 -32.14
N GLN A 400 -27.48 -5.54 -31.45
CA GLN A 400 -26.36 -6.41 -31.81
C GLN A 400 -26.69 -7.89 -31.63
N GLN A 401 -27.48 -8.26 -30.60
CA GLN A 401 -27.97 -9.63 -30.43
C GLN A 401 -28.83 -10.06 -31.62
N LEU A 402 -29.68 -9.17 -32.17
CA LEU A 402 -30.47 -9.43 -33.37
C LEU A 402 -29.60 -9.70 -34.61
N GLU A 403 -28.51 -8.95 -34.78
CA GLU A 403 -27.57 -9.15 -35.89
C GLU A 403 -26.90 -10.54 -35.85
N VAL A 404 -26.70 -11.10 -34.66
CA VAL A 404 -26.13 -12.44 -34.48
C VAL A 404 -27.21 -13.52 -34.51
N THR A 405 -28.32 -13.34 -33.78
CA THR A 405 -29.41 -14.32 -33.65
C THR A 405 -30.78 -13.65 -33.48
N GLU A 406 -31.68 -13.85 -34.44
CA GLU A 406 -33.07 -13.37 -34.35
C GLU A 406 -33.84 -14.03 -33.20
N GLU A 407 -33.60 -15.33 -32.95
CA GLU A 407 -34.25 -16.07 -31.87
C GLU A 407 -33.83 -15.56 -30.48
N GLY A 408 -32.55 -15.22 -30.29
CA GLY A 408 -32.06 -14.62 -29.04
C GLY A 408 -32.75 -13.28 -28.76
N PHE A 409 -32.87 -12.42 -29.77
CA PHE A 409 -33.62 -11.16 -29.68
C PHE A 409 -35.08 -11.39 -29.26
N LYS A 410 -35.79 -12.30 -29.95
CA LYS A 410 -37.20 -12.62 -29.64
C LYS A 410 -37.36 -13.09 -28.20
N ARG A 411 -36.45 -13.95 -27.73
CA ARG A 411 -36.45 -14.46 -26.35
C ARG A 411 -36.23 -13.35 -25.34
N SER A 412 -35.25 -12.48 -25.55
CA SER A 412 -34.99 -11.31 -24.69
C SER A 412 -36.23 -10.42 -24.57
N CYS A 413 -36.84 -10.04 -25.70
CA CYS A 413 -38.06 -9.23 -25.71
C CYS A 413 -39.22 -9.92 -24.99
N ARG A 414 -39.41 -11.23 -25.21
CA ARG A 414 -40.46 -12.00 -24.55
C ARG A 414 -40.25 -12.10 -23.04
N ARG A 415 -39.02 -12.30 -22.57
CA ARG A 415 -38.71 -12.33 -21.13
C ARG A 415 -38.99 -10.99 -20.47
N ILE A 416 -38.59 -9.87 -21.10
CA ILE A 416 -38.87 -8.54 -20.57
C ILE A 416 -40.39 -8.29 -20.52
N PHE A 417 -41.12 -8.65 -21.57
CA PHE A 417 -42.59 -8.58 -21.60
C PHE A 417 -43.24 -9.39 -20.47
N GLN A 418 -42.77 -10.62 -20.23
CA GLN A 418 -43.27 -11.48 -19.16
C GLN A 418 -42.97 -10.93 -17.77
N SER A 419 -41.85 -10.22 -17.60
CA SER A 419 -41.45 -9.65 -16.31
C SER A 419 -42.10 -8.29 -16.02
N SER A 420 -42.22 -7.40 -17.00
CA SER A 420 -42.85 -6.09 -16.84
C SER A 420 -43.31 -5.50 -18.18
N ASN A 421 -44.63 -5.24 -18.28
CA ASN A 421 -45.23 -4.59 -19.46
C ASN A 421 -44.68 -3.18 -19.68
N GLU A 422 -44.49 -2.41 -18.61
CA GLU A 422 -43.99 -1.03 -18.69
C GLU A 422 -42.58 -1.00 -19.28
N GLU A 423 -41.70 -1.86 -18.75
CA GLU A 423 -40.32 -1.97 -19.21
C GLU A 423 -40.22 -2.48 -20.64
N TYR A 424 -41.10 -3.40 -21.02
CA TYR A 424 -41.20 -3.87 -22.39
C TYR A 424 -41.61 -2.77 -23.36
N TYR A 425 -42.63 -1.98 -23.04
CA TYR A 425 -43.07 -0.91 -23.93
C TYR A 425 -42.03 0.23 -24.03
N ASP A 426 -41.27 0.48 -22.96
CA ASP A 426 -40.10 1.38 -23.04
C ASP A 426 -39.04 0.83 -24.00
N LEU A 427 -38.68 -0.45 -23.89
CA LEU A 427 -37.75 -1.10 -24.81
C LEU A 427 -38.25 -1.05 -26.26
N LYS A 428 -39.50 -1.46 -26.49
CA LYS A 428 -40.15 -1.45 -27.81
C LYS A 428 -40.10 -0.06 -28.44
N LYS A 429 -40.47 0.97 -27.68
CA LYS A 429 -40.42 2.36 -28.14
C LYS A 429 -39.00 2.78 -28.54
N ARG A 430 -37.97 2.37 -27.80
CA ARG A 430 -36.58 2.72 -28.10
C ARG A 430 -36.03 1.98 -29.31
N ILE A 431 -36.38 0.71 -29.48
CA ILE A 431 -35.98 -0.11 -30.64
C ILE A 431 -36.65 0.43 -31.90
N LEU A 432 -37.97 0.64 -31.89
CA LEU A 432 -38.71 1.10 -33.07
C LEU A 432 -38.35 2.53 -33.50
N ARG A 433 -37.84 3.35 -32.58
CA ARG A 433 -37.22 4.64 -32.92
C ARG A 433 -35.94 4.49 -33.75
N ARG A 434 -35.21 3.38 -33.59
CA ARG A 434 -34.00 3.08 -34.37
C ARG A 434 -34.33 2.35 -35.67
N ASP A 435 -35.24 1.37 -35.61
CA ASP A 435 -35.70 0.62 -36.77
C ASP A 435 -37.16 0.19 -36.60
N ALA A 436 -38.06 0.85 -37.34
CA ALA A 436 -39.49 0.57 -37.30
C ALA A 436 -39.87 -0.77 -37.95
N SER A 437 -38.99 -1.35 -38.78
CA SER A 437 -39.27 -2.60 -39.48
C SER A 437 -39.28 -3.82 -38.55
N LEU A 438 -38.76 -3.68 -37.32
CA LEU A 438 -38.62 -4.77 -36.36
C LEU A 438 -39.88 -5.10 -35.57
N GLU A 439 -40.99 -4.37 -35.77
CA GLU A 439 -42.21 -4.54 -34.97
C GLU A 439 -42.76 -5.97 -35.00
N TYR A 440 -42.69 -6.65 -36.15
CA TYR A 440 -43.20 -8.02 -36.31
C TYR A 440 -42.41 -9.08 -35.51
N LEU A 441 -41.19 -8.75 -35.08
CA LEU A 441 -40.34 -9.64 -34.28
C LEU A 441 -40.61 -9.52 -32.78
N MET A 442 -41.38 -8.51 -32.36
CA MET A 442 -41.61 -8.22 -30.95
C MET A 442 -42.99 -8.73 -30.49
N PRO A 443 -43.13 -9.19 -29.23
CA PRO A 443 -44.43 -9.59 -28.66
C PRO A 443 -45.52 -8.52 -28.85
N SER A 444 -46.75 -8.95 -29.16
CA SER A 444 -47.90 -8.05 -29.31
C SER A 444 -48.36 -7.47 -27.98
#